data_AF-A0A1B8DEX3-F1
#
_entry.id   AF-A0A1B8DEX3-F1
#
_cell.length_a   1.000
_cell.length_b   1.000
_cell.length_c   1.000
_cell.angle_alpha   90.00
_cell.angle_beta   90.00
_cell.angle_gamma   90.00
#
_symmetry.space_group_name_H-M   'P 1'
#
loop_
_entity.id
_entity.type
_entity.pdbx_description
1 polymer ?
#
loop_
_entity_poly.entity_id
_entity_poly.type
_entity_poly.pdbx_seq_one_letter_code
_entity_poly.pdbx_strand_id
1 'polypeptide(L)'
;MSQATLELLRKARKMVPPMLEKFHKGQMGRIAVIGGSEDYTGAPYFSAMASARLGADMSHVICEPQAAQVIKTYSPNLMVHPLLRSSRHATTSETSSSLSKSIIDLLPRFHVLVIGPGLGRDKLMQDVCGSVLNEALNS
;
A
#
# COMPACT_ATOMS: atom_id res chain seq x y z
N MET A 1 3.53 -24.11 24.01
CA MET A 1 2.55 -23.09 23.59
C MET A 1 1.30 -23.24 24.43
N SER A 2 0.69 -22.13 24.87
CA SER A 2 -0.53 -22.20 25.67
C SER A 2 -1.73 -22.64 24.82
N GLN A 3 -2.77 -23.16 25.48
CA GLN A 3 -4.02 -23.55 24.84
C GLN A 3 -4.68 -22.35 24.12
N ALA A 4 -4.61 -21.16 24.72
CA ALA A 4 -5.08 -19.92 24.12
C ALA A 4 -4.35 -19.57 22.81
N THR A 5 -3.02 -19.74 22.76
CA THR A 5 -2.24 -19.50 21.52
C THR A 5 -2.67 -20.45 20.41
N LEU A 6 -2.91 -21.73 20.72
CA LEU A 6 -3.36 -22.72 19.73
C LEU A 6 -4.75 -22.37 19.17
N GLU A 7 -5.67 -21.89 20.01
CA GLU A 7 -6.99 -21.46 19.58
C GLU A 7 -6.93 -20.25 18.65
N LEU A 8 -6.11 -19.23 18.96
CA LEU A 8 -5.92 -18.06 18.10
C LEU A 8 -5.36 -18.46 16.73
N LEU A 9 -4.36 -19.35 16.69
CA LEU A 9 -3.80 -19.83 15.42
C LEU A 9 -4.80 -20.63 14.59
N ARG A 10 -5.65 -21.44 15.24
CA ARG A 10 -6.74 -22.15 14.55
C ARG A 10 -7.74 -21.18 13.94
N LYS A 11 -8.07 -20.09 14.64
CA LYS A 11 -8.96 -19.03 14.11
C LYS A 11 -8.31 -18.31 12.93
N ALA A 12 -7.04 -17.92 13.04
CA ALA A 12 -6.31 -17.27 11.94
C ALA A 12 -6.23 -18.15 10.70
N ARG A 13 -5.97 -19.45 10.85
CA ARG A 13 -5.93 -20.41 9.73
C ARG A 13 -7.25 -20.47 8.95
N LYS A 14 -8.39 -20.30 9.62
CA LYS A 14 -9.71 -20.27 8.97
C LYS A 14 -9.96 -19.01 8.13
N MET A 15 -9.18 -17.94 8.33
CA MET A 15 -9.29 -16.71 7.54
C MET A 15 -8.57 -16.82 6.19
N VAL A 16 -7.67 -17.80 6.02
CA VAL A 16 -6.95 -18.01 4.76
C VAL A 16 -7.90 -18.66 3.76
N PRO A 17 -8.19 -18.00 2.61
CA PRO A 17 -9.10 -18.55 1.62
C PRO A 17 -8.49 -19.79 0.95
N PRO A 18 -9.31 -20.78 0.56
CA PRO A 18 -8.84 -21.93 -0.20
C PRO A 18 -8.49 -21.52 -1.64
N MET A 19 -7.50 -22.19 -2.23
CA MET A 19 -7.16 -22.02 -3.64
C MET A 19 -8.09 -22.93 -4.47
N LEU A 20 -9.03 -22.32 -5.20
CA LEU A 20 -9.99 -23.00 -6.08
C LEU A 20 -9.81 -22.48 -7.51
N GLU A 21 -9.97 -23.35 -8.51
CA GLU A 21 -9.76 -23.02 -9.94
C GLU A 21 -10.67 -21.90 -10.47
N LYS A 22 -11.84 -21.73 -9.85
CA LYS A 22 -12.80 -20.66 -10.20
C LYS A 22 -12.35 -19.25 -9.77
N PHE A 23 -11.31 -19.15 -8.95
CA PHE A 23 -10.84 -17.84 -8.48
C PHE A 23 -9.92 -17.20 -9.51
N HIS A 24 -10.08 -15.90 -9.69
CA HIS A 24 -9.32 -15.08 -10.63
C HIS A 24 -8.52 -14.01 -9.90
N LYS A 25 -7.48 -13.50 -10.57
CA LYS A 25 -6.59 -12.47 -10.05
C LYS A 25 -7.36 -11.28 -9.49
N GLY A 26 -7.06 -10.94 -8.25
CA GLY A 26 -7.64 -9.82 -7.53
C GLY A 26 -8.75 -10.24 -6.58
N GLN A 27 -9.20 -11.49 -6.60
CA GLN A 27 -10.18 -11.98 -5.61
C GLN A 27 -9.52 -12.33 -4.27
N MET A 28 -8.24 -12.71 -4.28
CA MET A 28 -7.49 -13.15 -3.09
C MET A 28 -6.49 -12.10 -2.62
N GLY A 29 -7.02 -10.91 -2.30
CA GLY A 29 -6.24 -9.85 -1.66
C GLY A 29 -5.62 -8.86 -2.64
N ARG A 30 -6.11 -7.61 -2.56
CA ARG A 30 -5.57 -6.45 -3.27
C ARG A 30 -5.09 -5.47 -2.21
N ILE A 31 -3.79 -5.39 -2.03
CA ILE A 31 -3.18 -4.64 -0.93
C ILE A 31 -2.41 -3.46 -1.52
N ALA A 32 -2.62 -2.26 -0.97
CA ALA A 32 -1.84 -1.09 -1.33
C ALA A 32 -1.06 -0.55 -0.13
N VAL A 33 0.23 -0.34 -0.33
CA VAL A 33 1.13 0.30 0.62
C VAL A 33 1.33 1.75 0.21
N ILE A 34 0.98 2.70 1.06
CA ILE A 34 1.14 4.13 0.83
C ILE A 34 2.28 4.64 1.71
N GLY A 35 3.35 5.10 1.06
CA GLY A 35 4.57 5.54 1.72
C GLY A 35 5.73 5.56 0.74
N GLY A 36 6.95 5.65 1.23
CA GLY A 36 8.14 5.82 0.40
C GLY A 36 8.34 7.26 -0.05
N SER A 37 9.28 7.91 0.61
CA SER A 37 9.87 9.18 0.22
C SER A 37 11.22 8.96 -0.47
N GLU A 38 11.81 10.03 -0.99
CA GLU A 38 13.15 10.10 -1.60
C GLU A 38 14.18 9.16 -0.93
N ASP A 39 14.38 9.30 0.39
CA ASP A 39 15.38 8.50 1.12
C ASP A 39 14.87 7.12 1.57
N TYR A 40 13.55 6.95 1.78
CA TYR A 40 12.99 5.79 2.48
C TYR A 40 12.28 4.83 1.52
N THR A 41 13.04 4.26 0.59
CA THR A 41 12.53 3.35 -0.45
C THR A 41 12.35 1.89 0.00
N GLY A 42 13.11 1.44 1.01
CA GLY A 42 13.12 0.04 1.46
C GLY A 42 11.88 -0.36 2.26
N ALA A 43 11.41 0.50 3.18
CA ALA A 43 10.25 0.23 4.03
C ALA A 43 8.97 -0.12 3.25
N PRO A 44 8.54 0.66 2.23
CA PRO A 44 7.35 0.31 1.45
C PRO A 44 7.56 -0.97 0.63
N TYR A 45 8.78 -1.24 0.14
CA TYR A 45 9.10 -2.49 -0.54
C TYR A 45 8.91 -3.71 0.37
N PHE A 46 9.45 -3.69 1.58
CA PHE A 46 9.32 -4.83 2.50
C PHE A 46 7.87 -5.10 2.87
N SER A 47 7.08 -4.06 3.12
CA SER A 47 5.65 -4.20 3.40
C SER A 47 4.89 -4.81 2.23
N ALA A 48 5.11 -4.30 1.01
CA ALA A 48 4.43 -4.81 -0.17
C ALA A 48 4.88 -6.23 -0.54
N MET A 49 6.19 -6.52 -0.48
CA MET A 49 6.74 -7.85 -0.74
C MET A 49 6.29 -8.88 0.29
N ALA A 50 6.18 -8.50 1.56
CA ALA A 50 5.62 -9.38 2.59
C ALA A 50 4.18 -9.78 2.25
N SER A 51 3.37 -8.82 1.77
CA SER A 51 2.00 -9.10 1.35
C SER A 51 1.92 -10.05 0.14
N ALA A 52 2.79 -9.84 -0.87
CA ALA A 52 2.86 -10.71 -2.05
C ALA A 52 3.30 -12.12 -1.67
N ARG A 53 4.34 -12.25 -0.83
CA ARG A 53 4.84 -13.56 -0.36
C ARG A 53 3.87 -14.29 0.54
N LEU A 54 3.03 -13.58 1.29
CA LEU A 54 1.98 -14.18 2.12
C LEU A 54 0.86 -14.79 1.27
N GLY A 55 0.69 -14.32 0.03
CA GLY A 55 -0.30 -14.86 -0.91
C GLY A 55 -1.33 -13.84 -1.40
N ALA A 56 -1.06 -12.54 -1.28
CA ALA A 56 -1.91 -11.53 -1.91
C ALA A 56 -1.76 -11.57 -3.44
N ASP A 57 -2.88 -11.59 -4.16
CA ASP A 57 -2.89 -11.58 -5.63
C ASP A 57 -2.23 -10.32 -6.22
N MET A 58 -2.41 -9.19 -5.55
CA MET A 58 -2.03 -7.88 -6.04
C MET A 58 -1.44 -7.04 -4.92
N SER A 59 -0.16 -6.71 -5.03
CA SER A 59 0.57 -5.84 -4.10
C SER A 59 0.98 -4.56 -4.80
N HIS A 60 0.41 -3.45 -4.33
CA HIS A 60 0.62 -2.11 -4.87
C HIS A 60 1.49 -1.29 -3.91
N VAL A 61 2.33 -0.43 -4.46
CA VAL A 61 3.08 0.58 -3.71
C VAL A 61 2.75 1.95 -4.30
N ILE A 62 2.25 2.86 -3.48
CA ILE A 62 2.00 4.26 -3.85
C ILE A 62 3.07 5.09 -3.15
N CYS A 63 3.99 5.64 -3.93
CA CYS A 63 5.20 6.30 -3.44
C CYS A 63 5.60 7.53 -4.28
N GLU A 64 6.65 8.21 -3.85
CA GLU A 64 7.27 9.29 -4.62
C GLU A 64 7.97 8.77 -5.89
N PRO A 65 8.11 9.55 -6.99
CA PRO A 65 8.69 9.06 -8.24
C PRO A 65 10.10 8.52 -8.13
N GLN A 66 10.95 9.17 -7.32
CA GLN A 66 12.32 8.74 -7.08
C GLN A 66 12.34 7.38 -6.37
N ALA A 67 11.50 7.22 -5.34
CA ALA A 67 11.33 5.95 -4.66
C ALA A 67 10.77 4.87 -5.60
N ALA A 68 9.85 5.24 -6.49
CA ALA A 68 9.25 4.31 -7.44
C ALA A 68 10.28 3.70 -8.40
N GLN A 69 11.24 4.49 -8.87
CA GLN A 69 12.31 3.98 -9.73
C GLN A 69 13.13 2.90 -9.02
N VAL A 70 13.54 3.15 -7.78
CA VAL A 70 14.31 2.20 -6.97
C VAL A 70 13.49 0.94 -6.67
N ILE A 71 12.26 1.08 -6.16
CA ILE A 71 11.43 -0.06 -5.75
C ILE A 71 11.11 -0.98 -6.93
N LYS A 72 10.90 -0.42 -8.13
CA LYS A 72 10.67 -1.22 -9.35
C LYS A 72 11.86 -2.12 -9.71
N THR A 73 13.08 -1.75 -9.33
CA THR A 73 14.27 -2.60 -9.57
C THR A 73 14.34 -3.81 -8.65
N TYR A 74 13.72 -3.74 -7.47
CA TYR A 74 13.76 -4.84 -6.50
C TYR A 74 12.85 -6.01 -6.87
N SER A 75 11.74 -5.76 -7.58
CA SER A 75 10.85 -6.83 -8.02
C SER A 75 9.91 -6.38 -9.15
N PRO A 76 9.79 -7.14 -10.24
CA PRO A 76 8.81 -6.89 -11.29
C PRO A 76 7.38 -7.28 -10.88
N ASN A 77 7.20 -8.00 -9.76
CA ASN A 77 5.88 -8.46 -9.32
C ASN A 77 5.06 -7.35 -8.63
N LEU A 78 5.71 -6.30 -8.14
CA LEU A 78 5.06 -5.21 -7.43
C LEU A 78 4.51 -4.16 -8.40
N MET A 79 3.28 -3.72 -8.19
CA MET A 79 2.69 -2.62 -8.95
C MET A 79 2.99 -1.28 -8.28
N VAL A 80 3.97 -0.56 -8.80
CA VAL A 80 4.47 0.67 -8.18
C VAL A 80 3.93 1.92 -8.90
N HIS A 81 3.19 2.75 -8.16
CA HIS A 81 2.48 3.95 -8.60
C HIS A 81 3.15 5.22 -8.05
N PRO A 82 3.76 6.07 -8.89
CA PRO A 82 4.48 7.27 -8.47
C PRO A 82 3.53 8.47 -8.24
N LEU A 83 2.56 8.33 -7.33
CA LEU A 83 1.48 9.31 -7.12
C LEU A 83 1.69 10.22 -5.89
N LEU A 84 2.65 9.94 -5.00
CA LEU A 84 2.97 10.83 -3.89
C LEU A 84 4.00 11.89 -4.34
N ARG A 85 3.99 13.04 -3.68
CA ARG A 85 5.00 14.09 -3.84
C ARG A 85 5.34 14.65 -2.47
N SER A 86 6.63 14.83 -2.21
CA SER A 86 7.07 15.68 -1.09
C SER A 86 6.97 17.16 -1.48
N SER A 87 6.94 18.04 -0.48
CA SER A 87 6.88 19.49 -0.70
C SER A 87 8.05 20.02 -1.56
N ARG A 88 9.18 19.31 -1.60
CA ARG A 88 10.37 19.68 -2.39
C ARG A 88 10.22 19.37 -3.88
N HIS A 89 9.45 18.33 -4.22
CA HIS A 89 9.27 17.84 -5.58
C HIS A 89 7.89 18.15 -6.16
N ALA A 90 6.97 18.69 -5.35
CA ALA A 90 5.68 19.14 -5.81
C ALA A 90 5.83 20.36 -6.73
N THR A 91 5.18 20.30 -7.88
CA THR A 91 5.04 21.46 -8.77
C THR A 91 3.99 22.43 -8.22
N THR A 92 3.99 23.68 -8.69
CA THR A 92 2.99 24.70 -8.29
C THR A 92 1.54 24.31 -8.59
N SER A 93 1.32 23.32 -9.47
CA SER A 93 0.00 22.79 -9.81
C SER A 93 -0.42 21.57 -8.97
N GLU A 94 0.51 20.92 -8.27
CA GLU A 94 0.24 19.71 -7.46
C GLU A 94 -0.10 20.10 -6.02
N THR A 95 -1.40 20.29 -5.76
CA THR A 95 -1.93 20.51 -4.40
C THR A 95 -2.19 19.19 -3.70
N SER A 96 -2.27 19.22 -2.36
CA SER A 96 -2.67 18.06 -1.54
C SER A 96 -4.00 17.44 -2.01
N SER A 97 -4.96 18.27 -2.42
CA SER A 97 -6.26 17.82 -2.93
C SER A 97 -6.18 17.10 -4.27
N SER A 98 -5.33 17.56 -5.20
CA SER A 98 -5.16 16.92 -6.51
C SER A 98 -4.46 15.55 -6.38
N LEU A 99 -3.45 15.47 -5.51
CA LEU A 99 -2.69 14.26 -5.23
C LEU A 99 -3.55 13.24 -4.48
N SER A 100 -4.29 13.69 -3.45
CA SER A 100 -5.19 12.80 -2.70
C SER A 100 -6.29 12.25 -3.59
N LYS A 101 -6.90 13.08 -4.45
CA LYS A 101 -7.93 12.63 -5.41
C LYS A 101 -7.44 11.49 -6.31
N SER A 102 -6.23 11.61 -6.87
CA SER A 102 -5.66 10.58 -7.73
C SER A 102 -5.48 9.23 -7.01
N ILE A 103 -5.23 9.26 -5.70
CA ILE A 103 -5.12 8.05 -4.86
C ILE A 103 -6.51 7.55 -4.45
N ILE A 104 -7.43 8.46 -4.12
CA ILE A 104 -8.82 8.19 -3.75
C ILE A 104 -9.53 7.43 -4.87
N ASP A 105 -9.35 7.85 -6.13
CA ASP A 105 -9.96 7.20 -7.29
C ASP A 105 -9.50 5.73 -7.46
N LEU A 106 -8.37 5.35 -6.84
CA LEU A 106 -7.87 3.97 -6.84
C LEU A 106 -8.38 3.14 -5.65
N LEU A 107 -8.92 3.76 -4.60
CA LEU A 107 -9.35 3.06 -3.38
C LEU A 107 -10.33 1.91 -3.62
N PRO A 108 -11.34 2.01 -4.52
CA PRO A 108 -12.26 0.89 -4.78
C PRO A 108 -11.57 -0.39 -5.29
N ARG A 109 -10.33 -0.27 -5.77
CA ARG A 109 -9.53 -1.38 -6.27
C ARG A 109 -8.79 -2.13 -5.15
N PHE A 110 -8.74 -1.60 -3.93
CA PHE A 110 -7.98 -2.20 -2.83
C PHE A 110 -8.92 -2.79 -1.77
N HIS A 111 -8.51 -3.91 -1.18
CA HIS A 111 -9.17 -4.49 0.00
C HIS A 111 -8.54 -3.98 1.30
N VAL A 112 -7.24 -3.68 1.28
CA VAL A 112 -6.48 -3.26 2.46
C VAL A 112 -5.48 -2.17 2.07
N LEU A 113 -5.41 -1.13 2.91
CA LEU A 113 -4.41 -0.08 2.83
C LEU A 113 -3.41 -0.22 3.99
N VAL A 114 -2.13 -0.08 3.69
CA VAL A 114 -1.06 0.04 4.69
C VAL A 114 -0.44 1.42 4.53
N ILE A 115 -0.66 2.31 5.48
CA ILE A 115 -0.19 3.70 5.39
C ILE A 115 0.98 3.91 6.36
N GLY A 116 2.05 4.56 5.88
CA GLY A 116 3.16 4.98 6.72
C GLY A 116 4.55 4.42 6.39
N PRO A 117 4.73 3.21 5.80
CA PRO A 117 6.07 2.66 5.53
C PRO A 117 6.93 3.61 4.70
N GLY A 118 7.92 4.25 5.33
CA GLY A 118 8.80 5.22 4.67
C GLY A 118 8.10 6.52 4.23
N LEU A 119 6.97 6.90 4.81
CA LEU A 119 6.24 8.13 4.43
C LEU A 119 7.01 9.41 4.80
N GLY A 120 7.84 9.36 5.84
CA GLY A 120 8.56 10.53 6.34
C GLY A 120 7.66 11.50 7.13
N ARG A 121 8.13 12.74 7.26
CA ARG A 121 7.45 13.82 8.02
C ARG A 121 7.17 15.06 7.18
N ASP A 122 7.21 14.91 5.86
CA ASP A 122 6.86 16.00 4.95
C ASP A 122 5.37 16.32 5.09
N LYS A 123 5.05 17.61 5.24
CA LYS A 123 3.68 18.05 5.54
C LYS A 123 2.71 17.72 4.39
N LEU A 124 3.13 17.95 3.15
CA LEU A 124 2.30 17.65 1.98
C LEU A 124 1.97 16.16 1.91
N MET A 125 2.96 15.29 2.10
CA MET A 125 2.74 13.84 2.12
C MET A 125 1.78 13.41 3.24
N GLN A 126 1.93 13.98 4.45
CA GLN A 126 1.03 13.69 5.55
C GLN A 126 -0.40 14.19 5.30
N ASP A 127 -0.56 15.39 4.74
CA ASP A 127 -1.88 15.96 4.39
C ASP A 127 -2.60 15.11 3.33
N VAL A 128 -1.85 14.63 2.32
CA VAL A 128 -2.37 13.70 1.30
C VAL A 128 -2.81 12.39 1.95
N CYS A 129 -1.97 11.77 2.77
CA CYS A 129 -2.31 10.52 3.47
C CYS A 129 -3.48 10.70 4.44
N GLY A 130 -3.59 11.84 5.13
CA GLY A 130 -4.71 12.16 6.00
C GLY A 130 -6.03 12.23 5.23
N SER A 131 -6.01 12.86 4.05
CA SER A 131 -7.19 12.92 3.17
C SER A 131 -7.61 11.53 2.67
N VAL A 132 -6.64 10.71 2.25
CA VAL A 132 -6.88 9.33 1.80
C VAL A 132 -7.41 8.45 2.94
N LEU A 133 -6.86 8.60 4.15
CA LEU A 133 -7.31 7.86 5.33
C LEU A 133 -8.75 8.22 5.69
N ASN A 134 -9.09 9.51 5.68
CA ASN A 134 -10.46 9.96 5.96
C ASN A 134 -11.45 9.39 4.93
N GLU A 135 -11.10 9.41 3.65
CA GLU A 135 -11.96 8.84 2.61
C GLU A 135 -12.14 7.32 2.79
N ALA A 136 -11.04 6.60 3.04
CA ALA A 136 -11.08 5.14 3.23
C ALA A 136 -11.86 4.70 4.49
N LEU A 137 -12.01 5.57 5.48
CA LEU A 137 -12.84 5.31 6.67
C LEU A 137 -14.33 5.59 6.43
N ASN A 138 -14.66 6.42 5.44
CA ASN A 138 -16.02 6.82 5.10
C ASN A 138 -16.61 6.05 3.92
N SER A 139 -15.79 5.28 3.19
CA SER A 139 -16.17 4.41 2.07
C SER A 139 -16.69 3.05 2.54
#